data_AF-A0A7V5LK01-F1
#
_entry.id   AF-A0A7V5LK01-F1
#
_cell.length_a   1.000
_cell.length_b   1.000
_cell.length_c   1.000
_cell.angle_alpha   90.00
_cell.angle_beta   90.00
_cell.angle_gamma   90.00
#
_symmetry.space_group_name_H-M   'P 1'
#
loop_
_entity.id
_entity.type
_entity.pdbx_description
1 polymer ?
#
loop_
_entity_poly.entity_id
_entity_poly.type
_entity_poly.pdbx_seq_one_letter_code
_entity_poly.pdbx_strand_id
1 'polypeptide(L)'
;VALAGSFIRIGNFFNSEIIGRPANVPWAVVFERVDNIPRHPTQIYEALAYFLIFLYLFFKYKKLGAKTPRGHLFGLFLILVFGFRFFVEFFKEYQSPFEAQLPLDMGQILSIPLIIYGFYLLLRQQKPIPDSDASKKK
;
A
#
# COMPACT_ATOMS: atom_id res chain seq x y z
N VAL A 1 -7.25 -7.55 1.41
CA VAL A 1 -7.06 -6.21 0.82
C VAL A 1 -5.67 -6.03 0.24
N ALA A 2 -4.59 -6.06 1.04
CA ALA A 2 -3.22 -5.86 0.53
C ALA A 2 -2.84 -6.83 -0.62
N LEU A 3 -3.17 -8.11 -0.51
CA LEU A 3 -2.94 -9.09 -1.59
C LEU A 3 -3.69 -8.73 -2.89
N ALA A 4 -4.95 -8.30 -2.79
CA ALA A 4 -5.71 -7.84 -3.94
C ALA A 4 -5.06 -6.60 -4.58
N GLY A 5 -4.59 -5.65 -3.75
CA GLY A 5 -3.81 -4.49 -4.20
C GLY A 5 -2.55 -4.89 -4.96
N SER A 6 -1.85 -5.94 -4.52
CA SER A 6 -0.68 -6.47 -5.24
C SER A 6 -1.04 -6.94 -6.65
N PHE A 7 -2.08 -7.76 -6.78
CA PHE A 7 -2.52 -8.25 -8.10
C PHE A 7 -3.06 -7.13 -9.01
N ILE A 8 -3.75 -6.14 -8.46
CA ILE A 8 -4.19 -4.97 -9.23
C ILE A 8 -2.99 -4.25 -9.84
N ARG A 9 -1.89 -4.08 -9.08
CA ARG A 9 -0.69 -3.41 -9.56
C ARG A 9 0.07 -4.22 -10.60
N ILE A 10 0.07 -5.54 -10.48
CA ILE A 10 0.56 -6.43 -11.54
C ILE A 10 -0.28 -6.25 -12.82
N GLY A 11 -1.61 -6.15 -12.70
CA GLY A 11 -2.49 -5.83 -13.82
C GLY A 11 -2.15 -4.48 -14.48
N ASN A 12 -1.96 -3.42 -13.68
CA ASN A 12 -1.56 -2.11 -14.20
C ASN A 12 -0.21 -2.17 -14.95
N PHE A 13 0.74 -2.98 -14.46
CA PHE A 13 2.02 -3.17 -15.14
C PHE A 13 1.83 -3.75 -16.55
N PHE A 14 1.06 -4.83 -16.69
CA PHE A 14 0.77 -5.43 -18.00
C PHE A 14 -0.02 -4.50 -18.92
N ASN A 15 -0.89 -3.66 -18.36
CA ASN A 15 -1.66 -2.67 -19.12
C ASN A 15 -0.87 -1.39 -19.44
N SER A 16 0.37 -1.25 -18.97
CA SER A 16 1.17 -0.01 -19.11
C SER A 16 0.50 1.24 -18.51
N GLU A 17 -0.18 1.08 -17.38
CA GLU A 17 -0.89 2.16 -16.67
C GLU A 17 -0.13 2.63 -15.43
N ILE A 18 -0.24 3.92 -15.09
CA ILE A 18 0.34 4.49 -13.85
C ILE A 18 1.86 4.33 -13.83
N ILE A 19 2.51 4.69 -14.94
CA ILE A 19 3.95 4.54 -15.15
C ILE A 19 4.79 5.47 -14.27
N GLY A 20 6.04 5.05 -14.05
CA GLY A 20 7.04 5.85 -13.36
C GLY A 20 7.63 6.96 -14.21
N ARG A 21 8.32 7.88 -13.53
CA ARG A 21 9.19 8.88 -14.16
C ARG A 21 10.33 8.20 -14.93
N PRO A 22 10.90 8.87 -15.94
CA PRO A 22 12.08 8.40 -16.64
C PRO A 22 13.21 8.09 -15.67
N ALA A 23 13.90 6.97 -15.90
CA ALA A 23 14.90 6.46 -14.98
C ALA A 23 16.06 5.80 -15.72
N ASN A 24 17.28 6.04 -15.25
CA ASN A 24 18.49 5.41 -15.76
C ASN A 24 19.02 4.39 -14.75
N VAL A 25 18.25 3.33 -14.52
CA VAL A 25 18.58 2.22 -13.61
C VAL A 25 18.49 0.89 -14.35
N PRO A 26 19.28 -0.15 -13.98
CA PRO A 26 19.36 -1.38 -14.76
C PRO A 26 18.07 -2.21 -14.78
N TRP A 27 17.12 -1.94 -13.88
CA TRP A 27 15.78 -2.56 -13.86
C TRP A 27 14.68 -1.64 -14.39
N ALA A 28 15.03 -0.54 -15.07
CA ALA A 28 14.06 0.31 -15.73
C ALA A 28 13.35 -0.48 -16.85
N VAL A 29 12.07 -0.19 -17.05
CA VAL A 29 11.23 -0.87 -18.04
C VAL A 29 10.79 0.15 -19.08
N VAL A 30 10.85 -0.24 -20.35
CA VAL A 30 10.27 0.51 -21.46
C VAL A 30 8.84 0.04 -21.65
N PHE A 31 7.89 0.95 -21.53
CA PHE A 31 6.47 0.68 -21.74
C PHE A 31 6.12 1.07 -23.18
N GLU A 32 6.39 0.18 -24.14
CA GLU A 32 6.28 0.44 -25.59
C GLU A 32 4.91 0.99 -26.05
N ARG A 33 3.85 0.67 -25.30
CA ARG A 33 2.49 1.18 -25.56
C ARG A 33 2.32 2.68 -25.26
N VAL A 34 3.26 3.27 -24.51
CA VAL A 34 3.27 4.67 -24.10
C VAL A 34 4.37 5.42 -24.84
N ASP A 35 5.62 4.99 -24.66
CA ASP A 35 6.80 5.59 -25.30
C ASP A 35 8.01 4.62 -25.26
N ASN A 36 9.13 5.04 -25.87
CA ASN A 36 10.40 4.29 -25.85
C ASN A 36 11.36 4.77 -24.75
N ILE A 37 10.83 5.36 -23.66
CA ILE A 37 11.65 5.90 -22.57
C ILE A 37 11.73 4.86 -21.44
N PRO A 38 12.94 4.52 -20.96
CA PRO A 38 13.10 3.65 -19.80
C PRO A 38 12.62 4.37 -18.53
N ARG A 39 11.75 3.70 -17.76
CA ARG A 39 11.05 4.28 -16.61
C ARG A 39 11.11 3.38 -15.40
N HIS A 40 10.90 3.95 -14.21
CA HIS A 40 10.72 3.13 -13.01
C HIS A 40 9.44 2.29 -13.12
N PRO A 41 9.49 0.95 -12.95
CA PRO A 41 8.30 0.11 -12.89
C PRO A 41 7.63 0.21 -11.51
N THR A 42 7.09 1.39 -11.19
CA THR A 42 6.50 1.72 -9.88
C THR A 42 5.36 0.77 -9.48
N GLN A 43 4.66 0.21 -10.47
CA GLN A 43 3.62 -0.79 -10.25
C GLN A 43 4.19 -2.10 -9.69
N ILE A 44 5.39 -2.52 -10.12
CA ILE A 44 6.08 -3.69 -9.56
C ILE A 44 6.57 -3.39 -8.14
N TYR A 45 7.05 -2.17 -7.89
CA TYR A 45 7.42 -1.76 -6.53
C TYR A 45 6.21 -1.84 -5.59
N GLU A 46 5.06 -1.29 -6.00
CA GLU A 46 3.81 -1.38 -5.24
C GLU A 46 3.32 -2.82 -5.08
N ALA A 47 3.35 -3.62 -6.15
CA ALA A 47 2.91 -5.00 -6.11
C ALA A 47 3.71 -5.81 -5.10
N LEU A 48 5.04 -5.69 -5.13
CA LEU A 48 5.93 -6.37 -4.20
C LEU A 48 5.71 -5.89 -2.77
N ALA A 49 5.66 -4.57 -2.55
CA ALA A 49 5.43 -4.01 -1.23
C ALA A 49 4.09 -4.49 -0.64
N TYR A 50 3.01 -4.44 -1.40
CA TYR A 50 1.69 -4.88 -0.94
C TYR A 50 1.64 -6.38 -0.65
N PHE A 51 2.37 -7.20 -1.42
CA PHE A 51 2.51 -8.62 -1.15
C PHE A 51 3.27 -8.88 0.15
N LEU A 52 4.40 -8.20 0.37
CA LEU A 52 5.19 -8.31 1.60
C LEU A 52 4.41 -7.81 2.83
N ILE A 53 3.64 -6.73 2.69
CA ILE A 53 2.75 -6.23 3.74
C ILE A 53 1.65 -7.26 4.06
N PHE A 54 1.07 -7.89 3.04
CA PHE A 54 0.12 -8.99 3.25
C PHE A 54 0.75 -10.13 4.06
N LEU A 55 1.94 -10.60 3.68
CA LEU A 55 2.64 -11.65 4.40
C LEU A 55 2.91 -11.24 5.85
N TYR A 56 3.43 -10.03 6.06
CA TYR A 56 3.68 -9.49 7.40
C TYR A 56 2.42 -9.50 8.28
N LEU A 57 1.32 -8.95 7.76
CA LEU A 57 0.05 -8.89 8.48
C LEU A 57 -0.53 -10.28 8.72
N PHE A 58 -0.42 -11.18 7.75
CA PHE A 58 -0.88 -12.57 7.85
C PHE A 58 -0.12 -13.34 8.93
N PHE A 59 1.21 -13.26 8.96
CA PHE A 59 2.01 -13.91 10.00
C PHE A 59 1.77 -13.28 11.38
N LYS A 60 1.57 -11.97 11.45
CA LYS A 60 1.21 -11.29 12.69
C LYS A 60 -0.16 -11.74 13.20
N TYR A 61 -1.15 -11.86 12.33
CA TYR A 61 -2.45 -12.44 12.66
C TYR A 61 -2.33 -13.89 13.15
N LYS A 62 -1.58 -14.74 12.43
CA LYS A 62 -1.36 -16.14 12.85
C LYS A 62 -0.69 -16.25 14.22
N LYS A 63 0.25 -15.35 14.53
CA LYS A 63 0.96 -15.34 15.82
C LYS A 63 0.09 -14.85 16.99
N LEU A 64 -0.69 -13.79 16.79
CA LEU A 64 -1.52 -13.20 17.86
C LEU A 64 -2.89 -13.87 17.99
N GLY A 65 -3.46 -14.38 16.90
CA GLY A 65 -4.77 -15.01 16.87
C GLY A 65 -5.86 -14.14 17.51
N ALA A 66 -6.67 -14.74 18.38
CA ALA A 66 -7.73 -14.08 19.13
C ALA A 66 -7.23 -13.00 20.11
N LYS A 67 -5.94 -12.97 20.44
CA LYS A 67 -5.35 -11.93 21.31
C LYS A 67 -5.04 -10.64 20.57
N THR A 68 -5.30 -10.56 19.27
CA THR A 68 -5.04 -9.36 18.46
C THR A 68 -5.92 -8.20 18.96
N PRO A 69 -5.34 -7.07 19.40
CA PRO A 69 -6.10 -5.90 19.80
C PRO A 69 -6.98 -5.39 18.66
N ARG A 70 -8.17 -4.91 18.98
CA ARG A 70 -9.11 -4.35 17.99
C ARG A 70 -8.45 -3.18 17.26
N GLY A 71 -8.58 -3.15 15.94
CA GLY A 71 -8.01 -2.10 15.09
C GLY A 71 -6.50 -2.22 14.84
N HIS A 72 -5.78 -3.13 15.50
CA HIS A 72 -4.32 -3.22 15.39
C HIS A 72 -3.83 -3.59 13.98
N LEU A 73 -4.36 -4.68 13.41
CA LEU A 73 -3.98 -5.11 12.06
C LEU A 73 -4.44 -4.12 11.00
N PHE A 74 -5.60 -3.48 11.20
CA PHE A 74 -6.09 -2.46 10.28
C PHE A 74 -5.25 -1.18 10.34
N GLY A 75 -4.89 -0.72 11.54
CA GLY A 75 -3.98 0.42 11.72
C GLY A 75 -2.62 0.17 11.08
N LEU A 76 -2.03 -1.03 11.28
CA LEU A 76 -0.80 -1.43 10.61
C LEU A 76 -0.96 -1.47 9.08
N PHE A 77 -2.08 -2.02 8.59
CA PHE A 77 -2.37 -2.02 7.16
C PHE A 77 -2.38 -0.60 6.59
N LEU A 78 -3.06 0.34 7.24
CA LEU A 78 -3.13 1.72 6.79
C LEU A 78 -1.74 2.38 6.75
N ILE A 79 -0.98 2.29 7.85
CA ILE A 79 0.36 2.90 7.92
C ILE A 79 1.29 2.29 6.86
N LEU A 80 1.29 0.96 6.72
CA LEU A 80 2.24 0.30 5.82
C LEU A 80 1.90 0.53 4.34
N VAL A 81 0.62 0.36 3.96
CA VAL A 81 0.20 0.51 2.56
C VAL A 81 0.25 1.97 2.13
N PHE A 82 -0.34 2.88 2.90
CA PHE A 82 -0.35 4.31 2.54
C PHE A 82 0.99 4.99 2.78
N GLY A 83 1.78 4.51 3.75
CA GLY A 83 3.17 4.93 3.91
C GLY A 83 4.01 4.58 2.69
N PHE A 84 3.96 3.34 2.22
CA PHE A 84 4.66 2.97 0.98
C PHE A 84 4.13 3.76 -0.23
N ARG A 85 2.79 3.93 -0.32
CA ARG A 85 2.16 4.72 -1.38
C ARG A 85 2.66 6.17 -1.41
N PHE A 86 2.82 6.79 -0.25
CA PHE A 86 3.35 8.15 -0.16
C PHE A 86 4.75 8.26 -0.76
N PHE A 87 5.63 7.29 -0.47
CA PHE A 87 7.00 7.28 -0.98
C PHE A 87 7.12 6.89 -2.45
N VAL A 88 6.34 5.91 -2.91
CA VAL A 88 6.43 5.46 -4.31
C VAL A 88 5.91 6.51 -5.29
N GLU A 89 5.03 7.41 -4.83
CA GLU A 89 4.46 8.48 -5.66
C GLU A 89 5.53 9.44 -6.18
N PHE A 90 6.61 9.69 -5.42
CA PHE A 90 7.73 10.52 -5.90
C PHE A 90 8.39 9.98 -7.17
N PHE A 91 8.25 8.68 -7.44
CA PHE A 91 8.78 8.02 -8.62
C PHE A 91 7.77 7.93 -9.76
N LYS A 92 6.54 8.44 -9.60
CA LYS A 92 5.48 8.39 -10.61
C LYS A 92 5.38 9.67 -11.41
N GLU A 93 4.93 9.55 -12.65
CA GLU A 93 4.53 10.70 -13.43
C GLU A 93 3.18 11.24 -12.97
N TYR A 94 3.03 12.56 -13.12
CA TYR A 94 1.77 13.25 -12.94
C TYR A 94 0.75 12.70 -13.94
N GLN A 95 -0.42 12.31 -13.44
CA GLN A 95 -1.49 11.74 -14.26
C GLN A 95 -2.33 12.82 -14.94
N SER A 96 -2.27 14.05 -14.44
CA SER A 96 -2.91 15.19 -15.09
C SER A 96 -2.12 16.50 -14.93
N PRO A 97 -2.32 17.48 -15.83
CA PRO A 97 -1.72 18.81 -15.72
C PRO A 97 -2.09 19.56 -14.44
N PHE A 98 -3.24 19.24 -13.84
CA PHE A 98 -3.67 19.79 -12.56
C PHE A 98 -2.78 19.30 -11.41
N GLU A 99 -2.39 18.03 -11.43
CA GLU A 99 -1.52 17.47 -10.38
C GLU A 99 -0.14 18.12 -10.35
N ALA A 100 0.36 18.56 -11.51
CA ALA A 100 1.64 19.26 -11.61
C ALA A 100 1.65 20.64 -10.93
N GLN A 101 0.48 21.21 -10.59
CA GLN A 101 0.36 22.50 -9.91
C GLN A 101 0.23 22.37 -8.39
N LEU A 102 0.06 21.13 -7.89
CA LEU A 102 -0.09 20.88 -6.46
C LEU A 102 1.28 20.74 -5.79
N PRO A 103 1.40 21.16 -4.50
CA PRO A 103 2.65 21.01 -3.75
C PRO A 103 2.99 19.55 -3.43
N LEU A 104 1.99 18.66 -3.46
CA LEU A 104 2.11 17.23 -3.26
C LEU A 104 1.21 16.52 -4.27
N ASP A 105 1.63 15.33 -4.68
CA ASP A 105 0.86 14.50 -5.60
C ASP A 105 -0.46 14.05 -4.96
N MET A 106 -1.49 13.82 -5.77
CA MET A 106 -2.79 13.38 -5.26
C MET A 106 -2.67 12.08 -4.45
N GLY A 107 -1.81 11.14 -4.87
CA GLY A 107 -1.52 9.93 -4.12
C GLY A 107 -0.94 10.20 -2.73
N GLN A 108 -0.14 11.26 -2.55
CA GLN A 108 0.43 11.67 -1.28
C GLN A 108 -0.60 12.33 -0.38
N ILE A 109 -1.37 13.28 -0.92
CA ILE A 109 -2.44 14.00 -0.21
C ILE A 109 -3.45 13.00 0.37
N LEU A 110 -3.85 11.99 -0.41
CA LEU A 110 -4.79 10.96 0.04
C LEU A 110 -4.17 9.97 1.03
N SER A 111 -2.85 9.78 1.00
CA SER A 111 -2.15 8.86 1.90
C SER A 111 -1.99 9.43 3.32
N ILE A 112 -1.71 10.73 3.46
CA ILE A 112 -1.49 11.39 4.75
C ILE A 112 -2.62 11.13 5.78
N PRO A 113 -3.92 11.41 5.50
CA PRO A 113 -4.97 11.22 6.49
C PRO A 113 -5.13 9.75 6.91
N LEU A 114 -4.88 8.81 5.98
CA LEU A 114 -4.98 7.39 6.25
C LEU A 114 -3.82 6.89 7.11
N ILE A 115 -2.60 7.39 6.89
CA ILE A 115 -1.45 7.14 7.76
C ILE A 115 -1.74 7.65 9.18
N ILE A 116 -2.21 8.90 9.31
CA ILE A 116 -2.55 9.51 10.61
C ILE A 116 -3.61 8.68 11.33
N TYR A 117 -4.67 8.29 10.63
CA TYR A 117 -5.72 7.45 11.19
C TYR A 117 -5.20 6.07 11.61
N GLY A 118 -4.27 5.50 10.84
CA GLY A 118 -3.59 4.26 11.21
C GLY A 118 -2.83 4.39 12.53
N PHE A 119 -2.06 5.47 12.73
CA PHE A 119 -1.38 5.73 14.00
C PHE A 119 -2.37 5.91 15.15
N TYR A 120 -3.46 6.65 14.93
CA TYR A 120 -4.52 6.82 15.92
C TYR A 120 -5.09 5.47 16.40
N LEU A 121 -5.35 4.53 15.48
CA LEU A 121 -5.84 3.19 15.84
C LEU A 121 -4.82 2.38 16.65
N LEU A 122 -3.52 2.49 16.34
CA LEU A 122 -2.48 1.79 17.08
C LEU A 122 -2.26 2.36 18.49
N LEU A 123 -2.42 3.67 18.67
CA LEU A 123 -2.30 4.32 19.97
C LEU A 123 -3.50 4.05 20.87
N ARG A 124 -4.70 3.90 20.30
CA ARG A 124 -5.95 3.68 21.05
C ARG A 124 -6.15 2.22 21.51
N GLN A 125 -5.09 1.40 21.58
CA GLN A 125 -5.12 -0.06 21.77
C GLN A 125 -6.37 -0.58 22.49
N GLN A 126 -7.31 -1.10 21.71
CA GLN A 126 -8.57 -1.61 22.23
C GLN A 126 -8.41 -3.09 22.58
N LYS A 127 -9.02 -3.52 23.70
CA LYS A 127 -9.00 -4.91 24.14
C LYS A 127 -9.38 -5.86 22.99
N PRO A 128 -8.80 -7.07 22.93
CA PRO A 128 -9.15 -8.06 21.91
C PRO A 128 -10.65 -8.34 21.91
N ILE A 129 -11.22 -8.72 20.75
CA ILE A 129 -12.61 -9.20 20.72
C ILE A 129 -12.68 -10.46 21.59
N PRO A 130 -13.59 -10.54 22.58
CA PRO A 130 -13.79 -11.77 23.35
C PRO A 130 -14.11 -12.92 22.40
N ASP A 131 -13.43 -14.05 22.56
CA ASP A 131 -13.63 -15.23 21.72
C ASP A 131 -15.08 -15.74 21.88
N SER A 132 -15.85 -15.78 20.79
CA SER A 132 -17.26 -16.23 20.83
C SER A 132 -17.42 -17.70 21.20
N ASP A 133 -16.35 -18.50 21.09
CA ASP A 133 -16.33 -19.91 21.47
C ASP A 133 -16.03 -20.11 22.98
N ALA A 134 -15.45 -19.10 23.64
CA ALA A 134 -15.22 -19.15 25.09
C ALA A 134 -16.51 -18.90 25.90
N SER A 135 -17.49 -18.18 25.33
CA SER A 135 -18.79 -17.93 25.98
C SER A 135 -19.75 -19.11 25.90
N LYS A 136 -19.58 -20.03 24.93
CA LYS A 136 -20.39 -21.26 24.80
C LYS A 136 -19.98 -22.38 25.76
N LYS A 137 -18.87 -22.21 26.49
CA LYS A 137 -18.33 -23.19 27.47
C LYS A 137 -18.63 -22.84 28.93
N LYS A 138 -19.42 -21.80 29.20
CA LYS A 138 -19.96 -21.46 30.53
C LYS A 138 -21.45 -21.70 30.53
#